data_AF-A0A4Y7LUC9-F1
#
_entry.id   AF-A0A4Y7LUC9-F1
#
_cell.length_a   1.000
_cell.length_b   1.000
_cell.length_c   1.000
_cell.angle_alpha   90.00
_cell.angle_beta   90.00
_cell.angle_gamma   90.00
#
_symmetry.space_group_name_H-M   'P 1'
#
loop_
_entity.id
_entity.type
_entity.pdbx_description
1 polymer ?
#
loop_
_entity_poly.entity_id
_entity_poly.type
_entity_poly.pdbx_seq_one_letter_code
_entity_poly.pdbx_strand_id
1 'polypeptide(L)'
;MGIEINRFQGEVDEELLCPICSSVLENPLQAPNCEHAFCSACIHEWLSRQPTCPVDRQNITPPQLRPVPRILRNLLYRLQLTCDNSIYGCSAILKLDALESHVQECEFNPKRPVPCELGCGLVVPKDELKEHNCVRELRLLMQAQQSKLVEVQAEVAEGKFQLQEQKRELQLLKDYMLAMRNANPSLRILADQMEADEVRRWAETLPKARVLRWGGMISTPDTVLQAMIKRALSESGCPPHIIQDLMENAHERRWPTGLSSLEIRQLNRRQYESYVCRRIPGKQAVAVMACDNGHMNPDMILEPGLIMIFAHGVE
;
A
#
# COMPACT_ATOMS: atom_id res chain seq x y z
N MET A 1 -28.87 22.76 18.22
CA MET A 1 -28.72 22.74 16.75
C MET A 1 -28.79 24.18 16.27
N GLY A 2 -27.85 24.62 15.42
CA GLY A 2 -27.75 26.03 15.03
C GLY A 2 -27.04 26.86 16.11
N ILE A 3 -26.46 27.99 15.68
CA ILE A 3 -25.71 28.90 16.57
C ILE A 3 -26.66 29.97 17.08
N GLU A 4 -26.74 30.14 18.40
CA GLU A 4 -27.65 31.12 19.02
C GLU A 4 -27.36 32.56 18.54
N ILE A 5 -28.41 33.29 18.19
CA ILE A 5 -28.32 34.63 17.58
C ILE A 5 -27.66 35.64 18.54
N ASN A 6 -27.94 35.53 19.84
CA ASN A 6 -27.41 36.36 20.92
C ASN A 6 -25.87 36.34 21.03
N ARG A 7 -25.19 35.38 20.40
CA ARG A 7 -23.73 35.29 20.38
C ARG A 7 -23.09 36.26 19.40
N PHE A 8 -23.82 36.67 18.37
CA PHE A 8 -23.30 37.51 17.31
C PHE A 8 -23.37 38.99 17.68
N GLN A 9 -22.42 39.76 17.15
CA GLN A 9 -22.43 41.20 17.27
C GLN A 9 -23.21 41.83 16.13
N GLY A 10 -24.16 42.70 16.49
CA GLY A 10 -25.03 43.38 15.53
C GLY A 10 -26.23 42.52 15.11
N GLU A 11 -26.96 43.01 14.11
CA GLU A 11 -28.10 42.31 13.55
C GLU A 11 -27.64 41.19 12.61
N VAL A 12 -28.21 40.00 12.76
CA VAL A 12 -28.00 38.87 11.85
C VAL A 12 -29.12 38.87 10.82
N ASP A 13 -28.74 38.82 9.55
CA ASP A 13 -29.67 38.74 8.43
C ASP A 13 -30.56 37.48 8.53
N GLU A 14 -31.86 37.65 8.30
CA GLU A 14 -32.85 36.57 8.36
C GLU A 14 -32.55 35.45 7.35
N GLU A 15 -31.91 35.76 6.22
CA GLU A 15 -31.48 34.77 5.21
C GLU A 15 -30.44 33.78 5.75
N LEU A 16 -29.78 34.11 6.87
CA LEU A 16 -28.76 33.28 7.52
C LEU A 16 -29.33 32.42 8.65
N LEU A 17 -30.63 32.49 8.90
CA LEU A 17 -31.31 31.73 9.94
C LEU A 17 -31.89 30.42 9.39
N CYS A 18 -31.78 29.36 10.19
CA CYS A 18 -32.39 28.08 9.86
C CYS A 18 -33.90 28.12 10.12
N PRO A 19 -34.78 27.81 9.16
CA PRO A 19 -36.23 27.80 9.38
C PRO A 19 -36.74 26.77 10.39
N ILE A 20 -35.91 25.78 10.75
CA ILE A 20 -36.28 24.71 11.69
C ILE A 20 -35.97 25.12 13.13
N CYS A 21 -34.73 25.53 13.42
CA CYS A 21 -34.32 25.88 14.77
C CYS A 21 -34.38 27.39 15.07
N SER A 22 -34.65 28.22 14.06
CA SER A 22 -34.68 29.70 14.15
C SER A 22 -33.38 30.32 14.67
N SER A 23 -32.26 29.60 14.55
CA SER A 23 -30.90 30.04 14.92
C SER A 23 -30.03 30.18 13.68
N VAL A 24 -28.86 30.81 13.81
CA VAL A 24 -27.91 30.97 12.71
C VAL A 24 -27.47 29.59 12.19
N LEU A 25 -27.41 29.47 10.87
CA LEU A 25 -27.08 28.24 10.16
C LEU A 25 -25.73 27.63 10.60
N GLU A 26 -25.77 26.40 11.10
CA GLU A 26 -24.61 25.62 11.53
C GLU A 26 -24.38 24.44 10.57
N ASN A 27 -23.17 24.35 9.99
CA ASN A 27 -22.83 23.37 8.95
C ASN A 27 -23.95 23.23 7.89
N PRO A 28 -24.30 24.32 7.19
CA PRO A 28 -25.55 24.36 6.45
C PRO A 28 -25.55 23.52 5.18
N LEU A 29 -26.70 22.90 4.93
CA LEU A 29 -27.03 22.16 3.72
C LEU A 29 -28.21 22.83 3.02
N GLN A 30 -28.23 22.70 1.70
CA GLN A 30 -29.24 23.26 0.81
C GLN A 30 -30.02 22.15 0.11
N ALA A 31 -31.33 22.36 0.01
CA ALA A 31 -32.20 21.59 -0.88
C ALA A 31 -31.89 21.92 -2.36
N PRO A 32 -31.66 20.93 -3.23
CA PRO A 32 -31.20 21.20 -4.60
C PRO A 32 -32.27 21.82 -5.52
N ASN A 33 -33.56 21.57 -5.27
CA ASN A 33 -34.65 22.00 -6.16
C ASN A 33 -35.31 23.31 -5.74
N CYS A 34 -35.31 23.63 -4.45
CA CYS A 34 -35.97 24.81 -3.90
C CYS A 34 -35.03 25.76 -3.15
N GLU A 35 -33.73 25.45 -3.12
CA GLU A 35 -32.66 26.33 -2.63
C GLU A 35 -32.76 26.75 -1.14
N HIS A 36 -33.72 26.24 -0.37
CA HIS A 36 -33.81 26.46 1.06
C HIS A 36 -32.62 25.84 1.82
N ALA A 37 -32.05 26.61 2.75
CA ALA A 37 -30.90 26.22 3.56
C ALA A 37 -31.30 25.88 5.01
N PHE A 38 -30.65 24.87 5.57
CA PHE A 38 -30.90 24.37 6.93
C PHE A 38 -29.60 23.95 7.60
N CYS A 39 -29.57 23.94 8.94
CA CYS A 39 -28.48 23.27 9.65
C CYS A 39 -28.46 21.78 9.29
N SER A 40 -27.28 21.20 9.10
CA SER A 40 -27.14 19.78 8.73
C SER A 40 -27.92 18.85 9.68
N ALA A 41 -27.75 19.02 10.99
CA ALA A 41 -28.46 18.22 11.98
C ALA A 41 -29.98 18.39 11.90
N CYS A 42 -30.47 19.62 11.69
CA CYS A 42 -31.91 19.90 11.63
C CYS A 42 -32.58 19.22 10.42
N ILE A 43 -31.99 19.34 9.24
CA ILE A 43 -32.58 18.74 8.04
C ILE A 43 -32.48 17.22 8.05
N HIS A 44 -31.40 16.65 8.58
CA HIS A 44 -31.29 15.19 8.73
C HIS A 44 -32.32 14.64 9.71
N GLU A 45 -32.56 15.31 10.84
CA GLU A 45 -33.61 14.91 11.77
C GLU A 45 -35.00 14.98 11.11
N TRP A 46 -35.30 16.06 10.38
CA TRP A 46 -36.56 16.18 9.66
C TRP A 46 -36.76 15.06 8.63
N LEU A 47 -35.75 14.83 7.77
CA LEU A 47 -35.81 13.83 6.71
C LEU A 47 -35.88 12.39 7.23
N SER A 48 -35.45 12.13 8.47
CA SER A 48 -35.67 10.83 9.12
C SER A 48 -37.15 10.53 9.38
N ARG A 49 -37.98 11.57 9.46
CA ARG A 49 -39.42 11.48 9.71
C ARG A 49 -40.26 11.71 8.45
N GLN A 50 -39.88 12.67 7.62
CA GLN A 50 -40.61 13.06 6.41
C GLN A 50 -39.65 13.43 5.27
N PRO A 51 -39.70 12.76 4.11
CA PRO A 51 -38.77 13.01 2.99
C PRO A 51 -39.19 14.24 2.15
N THR A 52 -39.45 15.36 2.83
CA THR A 52 -39.91 16.61 2.22
C THR A 52 -39.15 17.81 2.77
N CYS A 53 -39.13 18.91 2.01
CA CYS A 53 -38.63 20.19 2.48
C CYS A 53 -39.54 20.74 3.59
N PRO A 54 -39.00 21.21 4.73
CA PRO A 54 -39.80 21.83 5.79
C PRO A 54 -40.54 23.11 5.37
N VAL A 55 -40.06 23.83 4.35
CA VAL A 55 -40.59 25.14 3.96
C VAL A 55 -41.69 25.01 2.91
N ASP A 56 -41.41 24.29 1.81
CA ASP A 56 -42.29 24.22 0.64
C ASP A 56 -42.80 22.81 0.31
N ARG A 57 -42.49 21.82 1.17
CA ARG A 57 -42.94 20.42 1.08
C ARG A 57 -42.52 19.68 -0.18
N GLN A 58 -41.57 20.19 -0.96
CA GLN A 58 -41.01 19.46 -2.09
C GLN A 58 -40.29 18.19 -1.64
N ASN A 59 -40.38 17.10 -2.41
CA ASN A 59 -39.71 15.85 -2.06
C ASN A 59 -38.18 16.00 -2.09
N ILE A 60 -37.54 15.60 -0.99
CA ILE A 60 -36.08 15.65 -0.82
C ILE A 60 -35.66 14.41 -0.05
N THR A 61 -34.53 13.81 -0.43
CA THR A 61 -33.90 12.72 0.31
C THR A 61 -32.52 13.12 0.82
N PRO A 62 -32.02 12.52 1.92
CA PRO A 62 -30.73 12.89 2.50
C PRO A 62 -29.54 12.92 1.52
N PRO A 63 -29.39 11.98 0.56
CA PRO A 63 -28.28 12.01 -0.40
C PRO A 63 -28.34 13.15 -1.41
N GLN A 64 -29.49 13.81 -1.56
CA GLN A 64 -29.68 14.91 -2.52
C GLN A 64 -29.27 16.27 -1.96
N LEU A 65 -29.08 16.38 -0.64
CA LEU A 65 -28.65 17.61 0.01
C LEU A 65 -27.27 18.03 -0.49
N ARG A 66 -27.09 19.33 -0.74
CA ARG A 66 -25.83 19.89 -1.21
C ARG A 66 -25.28 20.89 -0.20
N PRO A 67 -23.96 21.11 -0.16
CA PRO A 67 -23.42 22.27 0.54
C PRO A 67 -24.01 23.56 0.01
N VAL A 68 -24.25 24.55 0.88
CA VAL A 68 -24.74 25.86 0.45
C VAL A 68 -23.78 26.57 -0.52
N PRO A 69 -24.28 27.49 -1.38
CA PRO A 69 -23.46 28.27 -2.28
C PRO A 69 -22.37 29.06 -1.54
N ARG A 70 -21.22 29.26 -2.20
CA ARG A 70 -20.06 29.95 -1.61
C ARG A 70 -20.41 31.35 -1.09
N ILE A 71 -21.32 32.07 -1.76
CA ILE A 71 -21.74 33.41 -1.34
C ILE A 71 -22.42 33.40 0.04
N LEU A 72 -23.35 32.47 0.28
CA LEU A 72 -24.04 32.31 1.55
C LEU A 72 -23.06 31.89 2.65
N ARG A 73 -22.17 30.94 2.34
CA ARG A 73 -21.11 30.54 3.26
C ARG A 73 -20.18 31.70 3.64
N ASN A 74 -19.80 32.54 2.68
CA ASN A 74 -18.97 33.72 2.93
C ASN A 74 -19.71 34.82 3.72
N LEU A 75 -21.04 34.93 3.59
CA LEU A 75 -21.85 35.82 4.41
C LEU A 75 -21.88 35.32 5.86
N LEU A 76 -22.19 34.04 6.07
CA LEU A 76 -22.14 33.39 7.38
C LEU A 76 -20.79 33.56 8.08
N TYR A 77 -19.70 33.29 7.36
CA TYR A 77 -18.34 33.39 7.92
C TYR A 77 -17.88 34.82 8.20
N ARG A 78 -18.56 35.85 7.68
CA ARG A 78 -18.26 37.25 8.01
C ARG A 78 -18.91 37.72 9.31
N LEU A 79 -19.92 37.00 9.80
CA LEU A 79 -20.57 37.33 11.06
C LEU A 79 -19.54 37.32 12.19
N GLN A 80 -19.61 38.33 13.04
CA GLN A 80 -18.72 38.49 14.18
C GLN A 80 -19.40 38.03 15.45
N LEU A 81 -18.68 37.34 16.34
CA LEU A 81 -19.18 36.84 17.60
C LEU A 81 -18.12 36.85 18.68
N THR A 82 -18.55 36.77 19.93
CA THR A 82 -17.66 36.61 21.08
C THR A 82 -17.24 35.16 21.25
N CYS A 83 -16.02 34.96 21.76
CA CYS A 83 -15.51 33.63 22.10
C CYS A 83 -16.40 32.93 23.15
N ASP A 84 -16.56 31.61 23.02
CA ASP A 84 -17.25 30.75 24.00
C ASP A 84 -16.66 30.90 25.42
N ASN A 85 -15.35 31.16 25.50
CA ASN A 85 -14.63 31.33 26.76
C ASN A 85 -14.70 32.77 27.31
N SER A 86 -15.68 33.58 26.88
CA SER A 86 -15.90 34.93 27.40
C SER A 86 -16.19 34.95 28.90
N ILE A 87 -16.91 33.93 29.39
CA ILE A 87 -17.14 33.71 30.83
C ILE A 87 -15.85 33.52 31.63
N TYR A 88 -14.78 33.03 31.00
CA TYR A 88 -13.47 32.82 31.60
C TYR A 88 -12.52 34.02 31.40
N GLY A 89 -12.99 35.09 30.75
CA GLY A 89 -12.23 36.32 30.55
C GLY A 89 -11.80 36.60 29.10
N CYS A 90 -12.18 35.75 28.13
CA CYS A 90 -11.86 36.02 26.73
C CYS A 90 -12.74 37.14 26.14
N SER A 91 -12.17 38.31 25.89
CA SER A 91 -12.85 39.44 25.26
C SER A 91 -12.75 39.46 23.73
N ALA A 92 -12.24 38.38 23.12
CA ALA A 92 -11.99 38.34 21.68
C ALA A 92 -13.30 38.34 20.88
N ILE A 93 -13.34 39.23 19.89
CA ILE A 93 -14.42 39.32 18.90
C ILE A 93 -13.84 38.82 17.59
N LEU A 94 -14.44 37.76 17.06
CA LEU A 94 -13.87 36.97 15.97
C LEU A 94 -14.91 36.82 14.87
N LYS A 95 -14.46 36.54 13.66
CA LYS A 95 -15.35 36.03 12.61
C LYS A 95 -15.69 34.57 12.88
N LEU A 96 -16.85 34.13 12.40
CA LEU A 96 -17.31 32.75 12.59
C LEU A 96 -16.34 31.70 12.01
N ASP A 97 -15.67 32.00 10.89
CA ASP A 97 -14.64 31.11 10.32
C ASP A 97 -13.40 30.93 11.19
N ALA A 98 -13.04 31.96 11.97
CA ALA A 98 -11.87 31.96 12.83
C ALA A 98 -12.15 31.45 14.26
N LEU A 99 -13.42 31.23 14.62
CA LEU A 99 -13.82 30.85 15.98
C LEU A 99 -13.20 29.51 16.38
N GLU A 100 -13.29 28.49 15.52
CA GLU A 100 -12.82 27.15 15.85
C GLU A 100 -11.31 27.12 16.12
N SER A 101 -10.52 27.76 15.26
CA SER A 101 -9.08 27.92 15.46
C SER A 101 -8.75 28.69 16.73
N HIS A 102 -9.49 29.76 17.02
CA HIS A 102 -9.27 30.53 18.24
C HIS A 102 -9.57 29.71 19.49
N VAL A 103 -10.67 28.97 19.55
CA VAL A 103 -11.05 28.18 20.73
C VAL A 103 -9.98 27.13 21.06
N GLN A 104 -9.34 26.53 20.05
CA GLN A 104 -8.24 25.57 20.25
C GLN A 104 -7.02 26.21 20.91
N GLU A 105 -6.71 27.46 20.58
CA GLU A 105 -5.53 28.18 21.06
C GLU A 105 -5.81 29.15 22.22
N CYS A 106 -7.09 29.40 22.54
CA CYS A 106 -7.53 30.41 23.48
C CYS A 106 -6.91 30.21 24.86
N GLU A 107 -6.23 31.23 25.37
CA GLU A 107 -5.58 31.18 26.69
C GLU A 107 -6.57 30.98 27.84
N PHE A 108 -7.83 31.38 27.64
CA PHE A 108 -8.92 31.25 28.61
C PHE A 108 -9.73 29.97 28.45
N ASN A 109 -9.38 29.10 27.49
CA ASN A 109 -10.04 27.80 27.37
C ASN A 109 -9.58 26.86 28.51
N PRO A 110 -10.46 26.48 29.45
CA PRO A 110 -10.10 25.58 30.56
C PRO A 110 -9.69 24.19 30.05
N LYS A 111 -10.29 23.74 28.95
CA LYS A 111 -10.00 22.44 28.34
C LYS A 111 -8.84 22.48 27.35
N ARG A 112 -8.13 23.61 27.25
CA ARG A 112 -6.98 23.72 26.35
C ARG A 112 -5.98 22.62 26.70
N PRO A 113 -5.60 21.76 25.73
CA PRO A 113 -4.60 20.73 25.97
C PRO A 113 -3.25 21.41 26.20
N VAL A 114 -2.69 21.22 27.39
CA VAL A 114 -1.37 21.72 27.77
C VAL A 114 -0.46 20.57 28.16
N PRO A 115 0.81 20.58 27.74
CA PRO A 115 1.76 19.59 28.24
C PRO A 115 1.95 19.80 29.74
N CYS A 116 2.08 18.71 30.49
CA CYS A 116 2.36 18.79 31.91
C CYS A 116 3.70 19.50 32.18
N GLU A 117 3.67 20.53 33.02
CA GLU A 117 4.84 21.35 33.38
C GLU A 117 5.88 20.57 34.21
N LEU A 118 5.47 19.47 34.86
CA LEU A 118 6.34 18.59 35.64
C LEU A 118 7.10 17.57 34.76
N GLY A 119 6.98 17.66 33.43
CA GLY A 119 7.81 16.92 32.49
C GLY A 119 7.41 15.45 32.28
N CYS A 120 6.19 15.04 32.66
CA CYS A 120 5.73 13.67 32.43
C CYS A 120 5.39 13.36 30.96
N GLY A 121 5.38 14.38 30.09
CA GLY A 121 5.08 14.26 28.66
C GLY A 121 3.60 14.07 28.33
N LEU A 122 2.70 14.04 29.33
CA LEU A 122 1.27 13.94 29.11
C LEU A 122 0.66 15.29 28.75
N VAL A 123 -0.28 15.27 27.82
CA VAL A 123 -1.11 16.41 27.46
C VAL A 123 -2.39 16.32 28.28
N VAL A 124 -2.63 17.32 29.13
CA VAL A 124 -3.78 17.36 30.04
C VAL A 124 -4.57 18.65 29.83
N PRO A 125 -5.88 18.66 30.10
CA PRO A 125 -6.66 19.90 30.17
C PRO A 125 -6.07 20.91 31.17
N LYS A 126 -6.08 22.20 30.83
CA LYS A 126 -5.49 23.28 31.65
C LYS A 126 -6.17 23.40 33.03
N ASP A 127 -7.47 23.16 33.13
CA ASP A 127 -8.21 23.12 34.40
C ASP A 127 -7.82 21.95 35.30
N GLU A 128 -7.62 20.76 34.70
CA GLU A 128 -7.21 19.54 35.41
C GLU A 128 -5.72 19.52 35.80
N LEU A 129 -4.90 20.43 35.25
CA LEU A 129 -3.46 20.50 35.52
C LEU A 129 -3.13 20.64 37.01
N LYS A 130 -3.98 21.33 37.79
CA LYS A 130 -3.79 21.50 39.24
C LYS A 130 -3.94 20.20 40.03
N GLU A 131 -4.77 19.27 39.55
CA GLU A 131 -5.05 17.98 40.18
C GLU A 131 -4.23 16.84 39.55
N HIS A 132 -3.39 17.16 38.55
CA HIS A 132 -2.61 16.18 37.82
C HIS A 132 -1.53 15.52 38.70
N ASN A 133 -1.60 14.19 38.82
CA ASN A 133 -0.58 13.38 39.47
C ASN A 133 0.17 12.54 38.42
N CYS A 134 1.35 13.01 38.01
CA CYS A 134 2.16 12.36 36.98
C CYS A 134 2.40 10.88 37.24
N VAL A 135 2.70 10.51 38.50
CA VAL A 135 3.06 9.14 38.86
C VAL A 135 1.86 8.20 38.72
N ARG A 136 0.67 8.64 39.10
CA ARG A 136 -0.56 7.85 38.96
C ARG A 136 -0.89 7.63 37.48
N GLU A 137 -0.90 8.69 36.68
CA GLU A 137 -1.25 8.62 35.27
C GLU A 137 -0.24 7.78 34.47
N LEU A 138 1.06 7.95 34.73
CA LEU A 138 2.10 7.13 34.10
C LEU A 138 1.97 5.65 34.48
N ARG A 139 1.64 5.32 35.74
CA ARG A 139 1.39 3.92 36.13
C ARG A 139 0.18 3.32 35.42
N LEU A 140 -0.92 4.06 35.31
CA LEU A 140 -2.12 3.62 34.59
C LEU A 140 -1.81 3.39 33.11
N LEU A 141 -1.05 4.29 32.49
CA LEU A 141 -0.60 4.14 31.10
C LEU A 141 0.30 2.93 30.91
N MET A 142 1.28 2.72 31.80
CA MET A 142 2.14 1.54 31.76
C MET A 142 1.33 0.25 31.92
N GLN A 143 0.35 0.21 32.82
CA GLN A 143 -0.53 -0.94 32.99
C GLN A 143 -1.38 -1.20 31.74
N ALA A 144 -2.00 -0.15 31.18
CA ALA A 144 -2.78 -0.26 29.96
C ALA A 144 -1.93 -0.71 28.76
N GLN A 145 -0.71 -0.19 28.62
CA GLN A 145 0.25 -0.63 27.61
C GLN A 145 0.65 -2.10 27.82
N GLN A 146 0.90 -2.51 29.06
CA GLN A 146 1.23 -3.90 29.38
C GLN A 146 0.09 -4.86 29.01
N SER A 147 -1.17 -4.50 29.31
CA SER A 147 -2.33 -5.28 28.93
C SER A 147 -2.48 -5.40 27.41
N LYS A 148 -2.34 -4.28 26.68
CA LYS A 148 -2.36 -4.28 25.21
C LYS A 148 -1.25 -5.13 24.61
N LEU A 149 -0.05 -5.11 25.19
CA LEU A 149 1.06 -5.95 24.73
C LEU A 149 0.73 -7.44 24.87
N VAL A 150 0.12 -7.85 25.98
CA VAL A 150 -0.30 -9.25 26.19
C VAL A 150 -1.38 -9.66 25.18
N GLU A 151 -2.36 -8.79 24.93
CA GLU A 151 -3.42 -9.03 23.94
C GLU A 151 -2.85 -9.20 22.53
N VAL A 152 -2.00 -8.27 22.09
CA VAL A 152 -1.32 -8.36 20.78
C VAL A 152 -0.43 -9.60 20.69
N GLN A 153 0.27 -9.97 21.77
CA GLN A 153 1.07 -11.19 21.78
C GLN A 153 0.21 -12.45 21.61
N ALA A 154 -0.98 -12.48 22.21
CA ALA A 154 -1.92 -13.58 22.04
C ALA A 154 -2.44 -13.67 20.59
N GLU A 155 -2.84 -12.54 19.99
CA GLU A 155 -3.27 -12.49 18.58
C GLU A 155 -2.16 -12.94 17.63
N VAL A 156 -0.91 -12.52 17.87
CA VAL A 156 0.25 -12.95 17.07
C VAL A 156 0.51 -14.45 17.22
N ALA A 157 0.32 -15.02 18.42
CA ALA A 157 0.47 -16.45 18.64
C ALA A 157 -0.62 -17.24 17.90
N GLU A 158 -1.87 -16.78 17.96
CA GLU A 158 -2.99 -17.38 17.23
C GLU A 158 -2.79 -17.29 15.71
N GLY A 159 -2.41 -16.11 15.19
CA GLY A 159 -2.11 -15.94 13.76
C GLY A 159 -0.97 -16.84 13.28
N LYS A 160 0.06 -17.06 14.12
CA LYS A 160 1.13 -18.03 13.81
C LYS A 160 0.62 -19.47 13.75
N PHE A 161 -0.30 -19.85 14.64
CA PHE A 161 -0.90 -21.18 14.64
C PHE A 161 -1.72 -21.41 13.37
N GLN A 162 -2.61 -20.48 13.02
CA GLN A 162 -3.41 -20.56 11.80
C GLN A 162 -2.53 -20.62 10.54
N LEU A 163 -1.46 -19.82 10.48
CA LEU A 163 -0.52 -19.86 9.36
C LEU A 163 0.20 -21.21 9.24
N GLN A 164 0.51 -21.87 10.36
CA GLN A 164 1.10 -23.20 10.34
C GLN A 164 0.10 -24.25 9.85
N GLU A 165 -1.16 -24.15 10.23
CA GLU A 165 -2.23 -25.03 9.75
C GLU A 165 -2.44 -24.90 8.25
N GLN A 166 -2.60 -23.67 7.75
CA GLN A 166 -2.72 -23.39 6.31
C GLN A 166 -1.51 -23.91 5.52
N LYS A 167 -0.29 -23.81 6.07
CA LYS A 167 0.91 -24.38 5.43
C LYS A 167 0.85 -25.91 5.34
N ARG A 168 0.29 -26.59 6.34
CA ARG A 168 0.11 -28.05 6.32
C ARG A 168 -0.94 -28.46 5.29
N GLU A 169 -2.06 -27.76 5.22
CA GLU A 169 -3.09 -28.00 4.21
C GLU A 169 -2.56 -27.78 2.78
N LEU A 170 -1.82 -26.69 2.57
CA LEU A 170 -1.17 -26.41 1.28
C LEU A 170 -0.18 -27.52 0.91
N GLN A 171 0.56 -28.05 1.88
CA GLN A 171 1.48 -29.16 1.65
C GLN A 171 0.74 -30.43 1.25
N LEU A 172 -0.36 -30.77 1.95
CA LEU A 172 -1.19 -31.92 1.61
C LEU A 172 -1.80 -31.78 0.21
N LEU A 173 -2.26 -30.58 -0.16
CA LEU A 173 -2.78 -30.31 -1.50
C LEU A 173 -1.70 -30.49 -2.57
N LYS A 174 -0.46 -30.03 -2.31
CA LYS A 174 0.69 -30.27 -3.20
C LYS A 174 0.96 -31.75 -3.37
N ASP A 175 0.97 -32.52 -2.28
CA ASP A 175 1.21 -33.96 -2.33
C ASP A 175 0.11 -34.68 -3.11
N TYR A 176 -1.15 -34.27 -2.95
CA TYR A 176 -2.28 -34.79 -3.72
C TYR A 176 -2.16 -34.46 -5.22
N MET A 177 -1.80 -33.23 -5.57
CA MET A 177 -1.55 -32.83 -6.96
C MET A 177 -0.40 -33.62 -7.58
N LEU A 178 0.68 -33.88 -6.84
CA LEU A 178 1.79 -34.72 -7.29
C LEU A 178 1.36 -36.17 -7.51
N ALA A 179 0.58 -36.74 -6.60
CA ALA A 179 0.03 -38.08 -6.76
C ALA A 179 -0.90 -38.18 -7.98
N MET A 180 -1.77 -37.18 -8.18
CA MET A 180 -2.63 -37.09 -9.37
C MET A 180 -1.83 -36.96 -10.68
N ARG A 181 -0.79 -36.12 -10.70
CA ARG A 181 0.13 -35.97 -11.85
C ARG A 181 0.76 -37.31 -12.21
N ASN A 182 1.19 -38.09 -11.22
CA ASN A 182 1.83 -39.39 -11.44
C ASN A 182 0.84 -40.50 -11.84
N ALA A 183 -0.39 -40.44 -11.36
CA ALA A 183 -1.41 -41.44 -11.65
C ALA A 183 -2.06 -41.29 -13.05
N ASN A 184 -2.06 -40.08 -13.61
CA ASN A 184 -2.69 -39.79 -14.90
C ASN A 184 -1.67 -39.23 -15.91
N PRO A 185 -1.27 -40.02 -16.92
CA PRO A 185 -0.32 -39.58 -17.95
C PRO A 185 -0.72 -38.28 -18.67
N SER A 186 -2.03 -38.05 -18.90
CA SER A 186 -2.53 -36.83 -19.54
C SER A 186 -2.34 -35.61 -18.67
N LEU A 187 -2.53 -35.73 -17.35
CA LEU A 187 -2.27 -34.63 -16.41
C LEU A 187 -0.78 -34.32 -16.29
N ARG A 188 0.09 -35.35 -16.36
CA ARG A 188 1.55 -35.14 -16.40
C ARG A 188 1.96 -34.35 -17.63
N ILE A 189 1.50 -34.77 -18.82
CA ILE A 189 1.82 -34.08 -20.08
C ILE A 189 1.32 -32.64 -20.04
N LEU A 190 0.11 -32.40 -19.53
CA LEU A 190 -0.44 -31.05 -19.39
C LEU A 190 0.43 -30.19 -18.44
N ALA A 191 0.85 -30.74 -17.29
CA ALA A 191 1.71 -30.04 -16.36
C ALA A 191 3.09 -29.73 -16.96
N ASP A 192 3.70 -30.70 -17.66
CA ASP A 192 4.99 -30.52 -18.36
C ASP A 192 4.87 -29.43 -19.44
N GLN A 193 3.75 -29.39 -20.17
CA GLN A 193 3.46 -28.35 -21.17
C GLN A 193 3.29 -26.97 -20.53
N MET A 194 2.55 -26.89 -19.41
CA MET A 194 2.35 -25.64 -18.69
C MET A 194 3.67 -25.08 -18.13
N GLU A 195 4.52 -25.95 -17.55
CA GLU A 195 5.86 -25.59 -17.07
C GLU A 195 6.71 -25.09 -18.25
N ALA A 196 6.75 -25.82 -19.38
CA ALA A 196 7.50 -25.40 -20.57
C ALA A 196 7.00 -24.05 -21.16
N ASP A 197 5.68 -23.82 -21.17
CA ASP A 197 5.08 -22.56 -21.64
C ASP A 197 5.34 -21.39 -20.67
N GLU A 198 5.45 -21.65 -19.37
CA GLU A 198 5.90 -20.65 -18.39
C GLU A 198 7.35 -20.23 -18.67
N VAL A 199 8.25 -21.21 -18.87
CA VAL A 199 9.65 -20.96 -19.20
C VAL A 199 9.79 -20.18 -20.51
N ARG A 200 9.06 -20.57 -21.56
CA ARG A 200 9.06 -19.87 -22.85
C ARG A 200 8.58 -18.43 -22.72
N ARG A 201 7.45 -18.20 -22.03
CA ARG A 201 6.91 -16.85 -21.80
C ARG A 201 7.89 -15.98 -21.04
N TRP A 202 8.52 -16.51 -19.98
CA TRP A 202 9.55 -15.78 -19.26
C TRP A 202 10.76 -15.46 -20.15
N ALA A 203 11.28 -16.44 -20.90
CA ALA A 203 12.40 -16.21 -21.81
C ALA A 203 12.08 -15.08 -22.80
N GLU A 204 10.87 -15.05 -23.37
CA GLU A 204 10.43 -13.99 -24.28
C GLU A 204 10.45 -12.58 -23.66
N THR A 205 10.26 -12.44 -22.35
CA THR A 205 10.35 -11.14 -21.66
C THR A 205 11.78 -10.59 -21.60
N LEU A 206 12.80 -11.45 -21.68
CA LEU A 206 14.19 -11.02 -21.63
C LEU A 206 14.63 -10.45 -22.99
N PRO A 207 15.34 -9.31 -23.00
CA PRO A 207 15.84 -8.72 -24.23
C PRO A 207 16.90 -9.62 -24.88
N LYS A 208 16.88 -9.70 -26.21
CA LYS A 208 17.94 -10.41 -26.95
C LYS A 208 19.29 -9.73 -26.72
N ALA A 209 20.33 -10.54 -26.62
CA ALA A 209 21.69 -10.10 -26.38
C ALA A 209 22.60 -10.51 -27.53
N ARG A 210 23.64 -9.72 -27.78
CA ARG A 210 24.75 -10.08 -28.66
C ARG A 210 26.03 -10.18 -27.85
N VAL A 211 26.71 -11.32 -27.93
CA VAL A 211 28.01 -11.53 -27.29
C VAL A 211 29.11 -11.23 -28.30
N LEU A 212 29.88 -10.16 -28.06
CA LEU A 212 30.98 -9.74 -28.92
C LEU A 212 32.28 -10.49 -28.65
N ARG A 213 32.48 -10.90 -27.39
CA ARG A 213 33.76 -11.42 -26.89
C ARG A 213 33.57 -12.76 -26.18
N TRP A 214 33.36 -13.80 -26.98
CA TRP A 214 33.22 -15.17 -26.48
C TRP A 214 34.43 -15.67 -25.65
N GLY A 215 35.63 -15.18 -25.93
CA GLY A 215 36.84 -15.52 -25.14
C GLY A 215 36.85 -14.95 -23.72
N GLY A 216 35.98 -13.98 -23.40
CA GLY A 216 35.83 -13.42 -22.06
C GLY A 216 34.86 -14.20 -21.16
N MET A 217 34.46 -15.41 -21.58
CA MET A 217 33.55 -16.28 -20.85
C MET A 217 34.22 -16.79 -19.57
N ILE A 218 33.51 -16.66 -18.46
CA ILE A 218 33.92 -17.16 -17.14
C ILE A 218 33.34 -18.55 -16.98
N SER A 219 34.16 -19.59 -17.12
CA SER A 219 33.72 -20.99 -17.08
C SER A 219 33.63 -21.58 -15.67
N THR A 220 34.29 -20.95 -14.70
CA THR A 220 34.29 -21.33 -13.28
C THR A 220 33.91 -20.12 -12.41
N PRO A 221 32.65 -19.66 -12.45
CA PRO A 221 32.21 -18.53 -11.64
C PRO A 221 32.24 -18.90 -10.14
N ASP A 222 32.74 -17.98 -9.30
CA ASP A 222 32.75 -18.15 -7.85
C ASP A 222 31.34 -18.05 -7.25
N THR A 223 31.22 -18.41 -5.96
CA THR A 223 29.93 -18.45 -5.26
C THR A 223 29.26 -17.08 -5.17
N VAL A 224 30.05 -16.01 -5.09
CA VAL A 224 29.56 -14.64 -5.01
C VAL A 224 28.95 -14.22 -6.35
N LEU A 225 29.64 -14.47 -7.46
CA LEU A 225 29.15 -14.20 -8.80
C LEU A 225 27.90 -15.05 -9.10
N GLN A 226 27.90 -16.33 -8.74
CA GLN A 226 26.72 -17.19 -8.87
C GLN A 226 25.51 -16.65 -8.08
N ALA A 227 25.70 -16.21 -6.84
CA ALA A 227 24.62 -15.62 -6.03
C ALA A 227 24.07 -14.33 -6.65
N MET A 228 24.93 -13.48 -7.22
CA MET A 228 24.50 -12.26 -7.91
C MET A 228 23.67 -12.54 -9.16
N ILE A 229 24.05 -13.56 -9.95
CA ILE A 229 23.28 -13.96 -11.14
C ILE A 229 21.96 -14.62 -10.72
N LYS A 230 21.98 -15.50 -9.72
CA LYS A 230 20.77 -16.14 -9.16
C LYS A 230 19.74 -15.09 -8.71
N ARG A 231 20.19 -14.05 -8.01
CA ARG A 231 19.33 -12.94 -7.60
C ARG A 231 18.77 -12.17 -8.79
N ALA A 232 19.59 -11.86 -9.79
CA ALA A 232 19.13 -11.17 -11.00
C ALA A 232 18.10 -12.00 -11.79
N LEU A 233 18.26 -13.32 -11.85
CA LEU A 233 17.27 -14.23 -12.43
C LEU A 233 15.95 -14.18 -11.65
N SER A 234 15.98 -14.28 -10.32
CA SER A 234 14.78 -14.17 -9.48
C SER A 234 14.07 -12.82 -9.65
N GLU A 235 14.82 -11.70 -9.65
CA GLU A 235 14.27 -10.35 -9.84
C GLU A 235 13.70 -10.15 -11.26
N SER A 236 14.21 -10.89 -12.26
CA SER A 236 13.67 -10.89 -13.63
C SER A 236 12.40 -11.74 -13.81
N GLY A 237 11.86 -12.33 -12.73
CA GLY A 237 10.67 -13.18 -12.78
C GLY A 237 10.93 -14.59 -13.32
N CYS A 238 12.16 -15.09 -13.22
CA CYS A 238 12.49 -16.46 -13.64
C CYS A 238 11.67 -17.50 -12.85
N PRO A 239 11.06 -18.50 -13.52
CA PRO A 239 10.28 -19.52 -12.82
C PRO A 239 11.12 -20.23 -11.75
N PRO A 240 10.65 -20.30 -10.50
CA PRO A 240 11.48 -20.74 -9.37
C PRO A 240 11.97 -22.19 -9.50
N HIS A 241 11.23 -23.03 -10.24
CA HIS A 241 11.57 -24.42 -10.45
C HIS A 241 12.79 -24.64 -11.35
N ILE A 242 13.15 -23.69 -12.23
CA ILE A 242 14.33 -23.81 -13.12
C ILE A 242 15.58 -23.05 -12.63
N ILE A 243 15.45 -22.14 -11.65
CA ILE A 243 16.56 -21.26 -11.24
C ILE A 243 17.77 -22.06 -10.78
N GLN A 244 17.55 -23.13 -10.02
CA GLN A 244 18.64 -23.94 -9.50
C GLN A 244 19.39 -24.66 -10.64
N ASP A 245 18.65 -25.27 -11.58
CA ASP A 245 19.22 -25.97 -12.73
C ASP A 245 19.99 -25.01 -13.65
N LEU A 246 19.46 -23.83 -13.93
CA LEU A 246 20.14 -22.80 -14.71
C LEU A 246 21.45 -22.35 -14.05
N MET A 247 21.47 -22.22 -12.72
CA MET A 247 22.68 -21.85 -11.99
C MET A 247 23.72 -22.98 -11.92
N GLU A 248 23.28 -24.24 -11.83
CA GLU A 248 24.18 -25.39 -11.97
C GLU A 248 24.80 -25.45 -13.37
N ASN A 249 24.00 -25.16 -14.39
CA ASN A 249 24.41 -25.06 -15.79
C ASN A 249 25.23 -23.79 -16.10
N ALA A 250 25.55 -22.95 -15.10
CA ALA A 250 26.43 -21.79 -15.27
C ALA A 250 27.92 -22.13 -15.18
N HIS A 251 28.26 -23.36 -14.76
CA HIS A 251 29.64 -23.80 -14.52
C HIS A 251 30.03 -24.93 -15.48
N GLU A 252 31.27 -24.91 -15.96
CA GLU A 252 31.79 -25.91 -16.93
C GLU A 252 31.67 -27.37 -16.49
N ARG A 253 31.57 -27.66 -15.18
CA ARG A 253 31.36 -29.02 -14.65
C ARG A 253 30.04 -29.64 -15.13
N ARG A 254 29.07 -28.81 -15.49
CA ARG A 254 27.72 -29.18 -15.92
C ARG A 254 27.44 -28.76 -17.35
N TRP A 255 28.39 -28.19 -18.07
CA TRP A 255 28.20 -27.80 -19.47
C TRP A 255 28.14 -29.00 -20.40
N PRO A 256 27.46 -28.86 -21.56
CA PRO A 256 27.36 -29.95 -22.53
C PRO A 256 28.74 -30.22 -23.17
N THR A 257 28.86 -31.37 -23.82
CA THR A 257 30.12 -31.89 -24.39
C THR A 257 30.82 -30.85 -25.28
N GLY A 258 30.07 -30.10 -26.09
CA GLY A 258 30.55 -29.05 -26.98
C GLY A 258 31.06 -27.78 -26.30
N LEU A 259 30.96 -27.68 -24.97
CA LEU A 259 31.49 -26.58 -24.14
C LEU A 259 32.40 -27.06 -23.00
N SER A 260 32.54 -28.37 -22.82
CA SER A 260 33.10 -29.00 -21.61
C SER A 260 34.57 -28.65 -21.30
N SER A 261 35.40 -28.38 -22.31
CA SER A 261 36.83 -28.06 -22.13
C SER A 261 37.26 -26.80 -22.89
N LEU A 262 38.37 -26.17 -22.48
CA LEU A 262 38.91 -24.99 -23.14
C LEU A 262 39.23 -25.25 -24.63
N GLU A 263 39.80 -26.41 -24.94
CA GLU A 263 40.14 -26.81 -26.32
C GLU A 263 38.88 -26.93 -27.19
N ILE A 264 37.86 -27.63 -26.69
CA ILE A 264 36.56 -27.76 -27.38
C ILE A 264 35.94 -26.38 -27.57
N ARG A 265 36.05 -25.49 -26.57
CA ARG A 265 35.51 -24.13 -26.68
C ARG A 265 36.21 -23.29 -27.75
N GLN A 266 37.51 -23.47 -27.92
CA GLN A 266 38.26 -22.81 -28.99
C GLN A 266 37.88 -23.35 -30.37
N LEU A 267 37.71 -24.67 -30.50
CA LEU A 267 37.31 -25.33 -31.74
C LEU A 267 35.89 -24.91 -32.17
N ASN A 268 34.96 -24.87 -31.22
CA ASN A 268 33.55 -24.58 -31.48
C ASN A 268 33.21 -23.08 -31.49
N ARG A 269 34.20 -22.20 -31.33
CA ARG A 269 33.99 -20.74 -31.17
C ARG A 269 33.09 -20.12 -32.24
N ARG A 270 33.21 -20.57 -33.50
CA ARG A 270 32.40 -20.06 -34.62
C ARG A 270 30.92 -20.42 -34.49
N GLN A 271 30.61 -21.53 -33.83
CA GLN A 271 29.23 -21.97 -33.63
C GLN A 271 28.49 -21.09 -32.62
N TYR A 272 29.21 -20.43 -31.72
CA TYR A 272 28.58 -19.62 -30.67
C TYR A 272 27.81 -18.42 -31.20
N GLU A 273 28.22 -17.86 -32.33
CA GLU A 273 27.51 -16.76 -32.98
C GLU A 273 26.10 -17.16 -33.44
N SER A 274 25.81 -18.46 -33.52
CA SER A 274 24.49 -18.98 -33.87
C SER A 274 23.54 -19.11 -32.67
N TYR A 275 24.02 -18.90 -31.43
CA TYR A 275 23.14 -18.91 -30.26
C TYR A 275 22.16 -17.74 -30.26
N VAL A 276 20.92 -18.02 -29.92
CA VAL A 276 19.95 -17.03 -29.48
C VAL A 276 20.18 -16.76 -28.00
N CYS A 277 20.88 -15.67 -27.70
CA CYS A 277 21.19 -15.25 -26.35
C CYS A 277 20.16 -14.23 -25.84
N ARG A 278 19.79 -14.33 -24.56
CA ARG A 278 18.95 -13.35 -23.87
C ARG A 278 19.70 -12.73 -22.71
N ARG A 279 19.64 -11.41 -22.55
CA ARG A 279 20.44 -10.68 -21.57
C ARG A 279 19.83 -10.81 -20.18
N ILE A 280 20.67 -11.15 -19.20
CA ILE A 280 20.29 -11.05 -17.79
C ILE A 280 20.35 -9.57 -17.38
N PRO A 281 19.26 -8.98 -16.86
CA PRO A 281 19.19 -7.55 -16.57
C PRO A 281 20.32 -7.07 -15.66
N GLY A 282 21.01 -6.00 -16.08
CA GLY A 282 22.07 -5.37 -15.28
C GLY A 282 23.34 -6.21 -15.09
N LYS A 283 23.49 -7.34 -15.81
CA LYS A 283 24.66 -8.24 -15.70
C LYS A 283 25.35 -8.43 -17.06
N GLN A 284 26.64 -8.75 -17.03
CA GLN A 284 27.39 -9.26 -18.18
C GLN A 284 27.20 -10.77 -18.27
N ALA A 285 25.96 -11.19 -18.46
CA ALA A 285 25.60 -12.59 -18.54
C ALA A 285 24.40 -12.77 -19.48
N VAL A 286 24.32 -13.93 -20.10
CA VAL A 286 23.23 -14.29 -21.00
C VAL A 286 22.64 -15.64 -20.60
N ALA A 287 21.33 -15.76 -20.78
CA ALA A 287 20.62 -17.01 -20.76
C ALA A 287 20.51 -17.53 -22.21
N VAL A 288 20.93 -18.77 -22.42
CA VAL A 288 20.77 -19.52 -23.66
C VAL A 288 19.74 -20.61 -23.38
N MET A 289 18.47 -20.30 -23.64
CA MET A 289 17.35 -21.17 -23.33
C MET A 289 17.20 -22.26 -24.38
N ALA A 290 16.94 -23.50 -23.98
CA ALA A 290 16.75 -24.61 -24.91
C ALA A 290 15.57 -24.35 -25.86
N CYS A 291 14.49 -23.75 -25.36
CA CYS A 291 13.30 -23.41 -26.14
C CYS A 291 13.54 -22.40 -27.29
N ASP A 292 14.58 -21.57 -27.20
CA ASP A 292 14.98 -20.61 -28.25
C ASP A 292 16.09 -21.15 -29.18
N ASN A 293 16.72 -22.28 -28.80
CA ASN A 293 17.95 -22.78 -29.43
C ASN A 293 17.82 -24.20 -29.98
N GLY A 294 16.61 -24.63 -30.36
CA GLY A 294 16.37 -25.94 -30.95
C GLY A 294 17.06 -26.17 -32.31
N HIS A 295 17.57 -25.12 -32.96
CA HIS A 295 18.39 -25.20 -34.17
C HIS A 295 19.86 -25.52 -33.90
N MET A 296 20.32 -25.39 -32.66
CA MET A 296 21.71 -25.69 -32.26
C MET A 296 21.91 -27.20 -32.12
N ASN A 297 23.16 -27.66 -32.25
CA ASN A 297 23.49 -29.07 -32.01
C ASN A 297 23.14 -29.47 -30.56
N PRO A 298 22.52 -30.63 -30.31
CA PRO A 298 22.28 -31.15 -28.96
C PRO A 298 23.50 -31.13 -28.03
N ASP A 299 24.72 -31.30 -28.56
CA ASP A 299 25.98 -31.22 -27.81
C ASP A 299 26.32 -29.79 -27.32
N MET A 300 25.52 -28.79 -27.68
CA MET A 300 25.75 -27.37 -27.41
C MET A 300 24.65 -26.76 -26.54
N ILE A 301 23.62 -27.52 -26.17
CA ILE A 301 22.47 -27.04 -25.38
C ILE A 301 22.21 -27.98 -24.20
N LEU A 302 21.52 -27.46 -23.18
CA LEU A 302 21.01 -28.25 -22.05
C LEU A 302 19.62 -27.77 -21.68
N GLU A 303 18.79 -28.68 -21.17
CA GLU A 303 17.53 -28.34 -20.53
C GLU A 303 17.76 -27.87 -19.08
N PRO A 304 17.04 -26.85 -18.59
CA PRO A 304 16.12 -25.95 -19.33
C PRO A 304 16.86 -24.86 -20.12
N GLY A 305 18.15 -24.69 -19.88
CA GLY A 305 19.03 -23.74 -20.56
C GLY A 305 20.43 -23.67 -19.95
N LEU A 306 21.25 -22.80 -20.50
CA LEU A 306 22.61 -22.49 -20.02
C LEU A 306 22.69 -21.03 -19.59
N ILE A 307 23.48 -20.76 -18.55
CA ILE A 307 23.84 -19.40 -18.17
C ILE A 307 25.31 -19.18 -18.50
N MET A 308 25.61 -18.21 -19.35
CA MET A 308 26.98 -17.87 -19.71
C MET A 308 27.33 -16.51 -19.15
N ILE A 309 28.36 -16.45 -18.31
CA ILE A 309 28.81 -15.23 -17.63
C ILE A 309 30.08 -14.75 -18.30
N PHE A 310 30.19 -13.44 -18.50
CA PHE A 310 31.31 -12.81 -19.20
C PHE A 310 31.90 -11.69 -18.33
N ALA A 311 33.21 -11.47 -18.47
CA ALA A 311 33.83 -10.29 -17.87
C ALA A 311 33.34 -8.97 -18.52
N HIS A 312 33.06 -9.02 -19.82
CA HIS A 312 32.64 -7.89 -20.66
C HIS A 312 32.17 -8.38 -22.04
N GLY A 313 31.49 -7.51 -22.80
CA GLY A 313 31.17 -7.75 -24.21
C GLY A 313 29.78 -8.34 -24.48
N VAL A 314 28.85 -8.23 -23.53
CA VAL A 314 27.42 -8.50 -23.73
C VAL A 314 26.70 -7.17 -23.98
N GLU A 315 26.14 -7.03 -25.18
CA GLU A 315 25.27 -5.92 -25.60
C GLU A 315 23.81 -6.38 -25.61
#